data_AF-A0A5C0DZC7-F1
#
_entry.id   AF-A0A5C0DZC7-F1
#
_cell.length_a   1.000
_cell.length_b   1.000
_cell.length_c   1.000
_cell.angle_alpha   90.00
_cell.angle_beta   90.00
_cell.angle_gamma   90.00
#
_symmetry.space_group_name_H-M   'P 1'
#
loop_
_entity.id
_entity.type
_entity.pdbx_description
1 polymer ?
#
loop_
_entity_poly.entity_id
_entity_poly.type
_entity_poly.pdbx_seq_one_letter_code
_entity_poly.pdbx_strand_id
1 'polypeptide(L)'
;MEHQEANQYIEAFEKRFGEPHLYLAYHAAFPIELVPDLTYSIWYRFQCDNNGRMLGIPWTAVSDLLLCLCDEVGHELYKMPGVVRNQLLNKLQSNNKFGKTRIRELHDFLLLYVKTNLEHENTDIKDFAQAQRLTAWAYVTPDNATREIAVAFQTAFGQDTSELFRIASITRTLAEPLNKTSESQPLLTYARSLEKLAHDDIKGAADQLRGCIGQNNRVRVAGIELNIPLKILEFINQSPGNTPPFDNPLPGENSSDDENVNDPFRPPQEQPGHFSTLRTKITDGEMLKTVLRDLGISVKIYADVRGHNGQRLRSDIVAVLEGEYDLGWSINSDGSYDLIADLRGVSKKYNQTELINLINQKYAVAKTLAELTSRNLRSTSQFMQKRKCPRCGSTQTVKYGYQHGKQNYKCNSCGTQFTEP
;
A
#
# COMPACT_ATOMS: atom_id res chain seq x y z
N MET A 1 12.00 -11.30 10.71
CA MET A 1 11.28 -10.69 11.83
C MET A 1 10.42 -11.75 12.49
N GLU A 2 10.68 -12.03 13.75
CA GLU A 2 9.88 -12.98 14.54
C GLU A 2 8.60 -12.33 15.07
N HIS A 3 7.64 -13.13 15.54
CA HIS A 3 6.37 -12.62 16.08
C HIS A 3 6.56 -11.70 17.29
N GLN A 4 7.54 -11.96 18.16
CA GLN A 4 7.77 -11.10 19.33
C GLN A 4 8.33 -9.74 18.93
N GLU A 5 9.28 -9.70 17.98
CA GLU A 5 9.83 -8.47 17.42
C GLU A 5 8.75 -7.61 16.74
N ALA A 6 7.87 -8.24 15.97
CA ALA A 6 6.78 -7.54 15.29
C ALA A 6 5.79 -6.88 16.28
N ASN A 7 5.49 -7.53 17.41
CA ASN A 7 4.63 -6.95 18.44
C ASN A 7 5.30 -5.75 19.11
N GLN A 8 6.59 -5.86 19.45
CA GLN A 8 7.36 -4.74 20.01
C GLN A 8 7.44 -3.57 19.03
N TYR A 9 7.54 -3.86 17.73
CA TYR A 9 7.54 -2.85 16.68
C TYR A 9 6.21 -2.10 16.60
N ILE A 10 5.09 -2.81 16.65
CA ILE A 10 3.74 -2.23 16.68
C ILE A 10 3.53 -1.40 17.95
N GLU A 11 3.96 -1.91 19.12
CA GLU A 11 3.87 -1.18 20.40
C GLU A 11 4.71 0.10 20.40
N ALA A 12 5.91 0.07 19.82
CA ALA A 12 6.75 1.25 19.66
C ALA A 12 6.08 2.30 18.75
N PHE A 13 5.44 1.87 17.66
CA PHE A 13 4.67 2.74 16.78
C PHE A 13 3.48 3.39 17.52
N GLU A 14 2.70 2.61 18.26
CA GLU A 14 1.59 3.12 19.08
C GLU A 14 2.07 4.10 20.15
N LYS A 15 3.16 3.77 20.85
CA LYS A 15 3.73 4.67 21.87
C LYS A 15 4.18 6.01 21.29
N ARG A 16 4.69 6.01 20.05
CA ARG A 16 5.19 7.21 19.38
C ARG A 16 4.07 8.11 18.87
N PHE A 17 3.03 7.54 18.26
CA PHE A 17 2.02 8.31 17.53
C PHE A 17 0.62 8.30 18.17
N GLY A 18 0.36 7.33 19.05
CA GLY A 18 -0.90 7.15 19.75
C GLY A 18 -1.82 6.11 19.11
N GLU A 19 -2.85 5.75 19.88
CA GLU A 19 -3.86 4.76 19.49
C GLU A 19 -4.60 5.09 18.16
N PRO A 20 -4.92 6.35 17.83
CA PRO A 20 -5.55 6.67 16.55
C PRO A 20 -4.72 6.26 15.33
N HIS A 21 -3.39 6.38 15.38
CA HIS A 21 -2.51 5.90 14.31
C HIS A 21 -2.52 4.37 14.23
N LEU A 22 -2.57 3.69 15.37
CA LEU A 22 -2.70 2.23 15.40
C LEU A 22 -4.01 1.77 14.75
N TYR A 23 -5.11 2.51 14.92
CA TYR A 23 -6.34 2.23 14.20
C TYR A 23 -6.18 2.35 12.69
N LEU A 24 -5.47 3.37 12.18
CA LEU A 24 -5.17 3.41 10.75
C LEU A 24 -4.32 2.21 10.31
N ALA A 25 -3.32 1.83 11.12
CA ALA A 25 -2.48 0.67 10.85
C ALA A 25 -3.27 -0.63 10.74
N TYR A 26 -4.29 -0.83 11.56
CA TYR A 26 -5.20 -1.97 11.43
C TYR A 26 -5.89 -2.01 10.07
N HIS A 27 -6.40 -0.88 9.58
CA HIS A 27 -7.10 -0.82 8.30
C HIS A 27 -6.14 -0.95 7.11
N ALA A 28 -4.99 -0.27 7.17
CA ALA A 28 -3.97 -0.27 6.12
C ALA A 28 -3.23 -1.62 6.00
N ALA A 29 -3.26 -2.46 7.03
CA ALA A 29 -2.76 -3.82 6.94
C ALA A 29 -3.63 -4.72 6.05
N PHE A 30 -4.87 -4.34 5.71
CA PHE A 30 -5.76 -5.16 4.89
C PHE A 30 -5.29 -5.28 3.43
N PRO A 31 -5.07 -4.18 2.69
CA PRO A 31 -4.36 -4.23 1.41
C PRO A 31 -3.04 -4.99 1.49
N ILE A 32 -2.64 -5.64 0.38
CA ILE A 32 -1.36 -6.36 0.32
C ILE A 32 -0.19 -5.41 0.08
N GLU A 33 -0.45 -4.35 -0.68
CA GLU A 33 0.46 -3.24 -0.98
C GLU A 33 -0.30 -1.93 -0.80
N LEU A 34 0.41 -0.85 -0.53
CA LEU A 34 -0.15 0.46 -0.28
C LEU A 34 0.44 1.47 -1.25
N VAL A 35 -0.43 2.28 -1.82
CA VAL A 35 -0.06 3.54 -2.46
C VAL A 35 -0.62 4.69 -1.61
N PRO A 36 -0.03 5.90 -1.65
CA PRO A 36 -0.54 7.03 -0.88
C PRO A 36 -2.04 7.26 -1.08
N ASP A 37 -2.51 7.23 -2.33
CA ASP A 37 -3.93 7.41 -2.68
C ASP A 37 -4.87 6.40 -2.00
N LEU A 38 -4.53 5.10 -2.04
CA LEU A 38 -5.28 4.05 -1.36
C LEU A 38 -5.27 4.26 0.16
N THR A 39 -4.12 4.64 0.73
CA THR A 39 -3.97 4.82 2.18
C THR A 39 -4.77 6.02 2.68
N TYR A 40 -4.77 7.13 1.94
CA TYR A 40 -5.65 8.28 2.21
C TYR A 40 -7.12 7.95 2.01
N SER A 41 -7.47 7.12 1.02
CA SER A 41 -8.85 6.68 0.81
C SER A 41 -9.34 5.80 1.98
N ILE A 42 -8.47 4.95 2.53
CA ILE A 42 -8.74 4.17 3.75
C ILE A 42 -8.93 5.12 4.94
N TRP A 43 -7.99 6.03 5.16
CA TRP A 43 -8.08 7.04 6.22
C TRP A 43 -9.40 7.80 6.14
N TYR A 44 -9.74 8.35 4.97
CA TYR A 44 -10.96 9.13 4.76
C TYR A 44 -12.23 8.31 5.03
N ARG A 45 -12.26 7.05 4.59
CA ARG A 45 -13.44 6.20 4.71
C ARG A 45 -13.67 5.70 6.14
N PHE A 46 -12.61 5.38 6.88
CA PHE A 46 -12.70 4.63 8.13
C PHE A 46 -12.38 5.48 9.36
N GLN A 47 -13.02 6.65 9.47
CA GLN A 47 -12.85 7.58 10.61
C GLN A 47 -13.67 7.22 11.86
N CYS A 48 -14.61 6.27 11.74
CA CYS A 48 -15.44 5.82 12.87
C CYS A 48 -15.29 4.32 13.11
N ASP A 49 -15.50 3.89 14.36
CA ASP A 49 -15.70 2.49 14.70
C ASP A 49 -17.06 1.97 14.22
N ASN A 50 -17.34 0.68 14.45
CA ASN A 50 -18.63 0.08 14.06
C ASN A 50 -19.84 0.61 14.82
N ASN A 51 -19.62 1.29 15.95
CA ASN A 51 -20.67 1.92 16.74
C ASN A 51 -20.88 3.40 16.35
N GLY A 52 -20.19 3.88 15.31
CA GLY A 52 -20.26 5.25 14.83
C GLY A 52 -19.47 6.26 15.66
N ARG A 53 -18.60 5.82 16.57
CA ARG A 53 -17.76 6.71 17.38
C ARG A 53 -16.51 7.10 16.60
N MET A 54 -16.16 8.38 16.64
CA MET A 54 -14.96 8.89 15.97
C MET A 54 -13.70 8.25 16.57
N LEU A 55 -12.80 7.83 15.68
CA LEU A 55 -11.50 7.25 16.04
C LEU A 55 -10.43 8.33 16.24
N GLY A 56 -10.66 9.55 15.74
CA GLY A 56 -9.74 10.68 15.90
C GLY A 56 -8.43 10.51 15.14
N ILE A 57 -8.43 9.78 14.01
CA ILE A 57 -7.21 9.50 13.24
C ILE A 57 -6.76 10.77 12.52
N PRO A 58 -5.61 11.37 12.88
CA PRO A 58 -5.15 12.58 12.21
C PRO A 58 -4.76 12.26 10.77
N TRP A 59 -4.89 13.25 9.88
CA TRP A 59 -4.54 13.09 8.47
C TRP A 59 -3.03 12.80 8.27
N THR A 60 -2.17 13.21 9.21
CA THR A 60 -0.73 12.90 9.22
C THR A 60 -0.44 11.41 9.42
N ALA A 61 -1.38 10.65 9.98
CA ALA A 61 -1.19 9.25 10.28
C ALA A 61 -0.86 8.40 9.05
N VAL A 62 -1.30 8.83 7.86
CA VAL A 62 -0.97 8.15 6.61
C VAL A 62 0.53 8.21 6.33
N SER A 63 1.13 9.41 6.39
CA SER A 63 2.57 9.58 6.19
C SER A 63 3.37 8.86 7.28
N ASP A 64 2.96 9.01 8.54
CA ASP A 64 3.61 8.35 9.67
C ASP A 64 3.62 6.82 9.51
N LEU A 65 2.50 6.26 9.06
CA LEU A 65 2.37 4.84 8.78
C LEU A 65 3.26 4.38 7.62
N LEU A 66 3.20 5.06 6.48
CA LEU A 66 3.96 4.66 5.29
C LEU A 66 5.47 4.73 5.53
N LEU A 67 5.92 5.72 6.32
CA LEU A 67 7.35 5.91 6.62
C LEU A 67 7.85 5.04 7.78
N CYS A 68 6.97 4.63 8.71
CA CYS A 68 7.41 3.90 9.91
C CYS A 68 6.98 2.43 9.94
N LEU A 69 5.93 2.00 9.24
CA LEU A 69 5.47 0.61 9.27
C LEU A 69 5.60 -0.10 7.92
N CYS A 70 6.10 0.58 6.89
CA CYS A 70 6.21 0.03 5.56
C CYS A 70 7.61 0.27 4.98
N ASP A 71 7.98 -0.60 4.06
CA ASP A 71 9.14 -0.44 3.18
C ASP A 71 8.65 0.06 1.81
N GLU A 72 9.36 1.01 1.20
CA GLU A 72 9.13 1.40 -0.20
C GLU A 72 9.72 0.31 -1.11
N VAL A 73 8.86 -0.41 -1.83
CA VAL A 73 9.23 -1.53 -2.71
C VAL A 73 9.15 -1.19 -4.19
N GLY A 74 8.72 0.03 -4.51
CA GLY A 74 8.63 0.60 -5.84
C GLY A 74 8.23 2.07 -5.75
N HIS A 75 8.20 2.78 -6.88
CA HIS A 75 7.84 4.20 -6.89
C HIS A 75 6.43 4.41 -6.32
N GLU A 76 6.36 5.06 -5.15
CA GLU A 76 5.11 5.30 -4.41
C GLU A 76 4.34 4.02 -4.03
N LEU A 77 5.02 2.86 -4.04
CA LEU A 77 4.48 1.56 -3.68
C LEU A 77 5.15 1.06 -2.40
N TYR A 78 4.34 0.89 -1.36
CA TYR A 78 4.76 0.56 -0.01
C TYR A 78 4.25 -0.81 0.40
N LYS A 79 5.05 -1.54 1.17
CA LYS A 79 4.67 -2.85 1.67
C LYS A 79 4.96 -2.96 3.16
N MET A 80 3.95 -3.39 3.90
CA MET A 80 4.10 -3.70 5.31
C MET A 80 4.75 -5.08 5.47
N PRO A 81 5.74 -5.27 6.35
CA PRO A 81 6.32 -6.58 6.61
C PRO A 81 5.25 -7.60 6.96
N GLY A 82 5.29 -8.80 6.34
CA GLY A 82 4.18 -9.75 6.40
C GLY A 82 3.77 -10.16 7.83
N VAL A 83 4.74 -10.30 8.73
CA VAL A 83 4.52 -10.65 10.14
C VAL A 83 3.79 -9.51 10.88
N VAL A 84 4.19 -8.26 10.65
CA VAL A 84 3.56 -7.05 11.21
C VAL A 84 2.13 -6.92 10.68
N ARG A 85 1.96 -7.05 9.36
CA ARG A 85 0.66 -7.00 8.69
C ARG A 85 -0.32 -8.02 9.29
N ASN A 86 0.10 -9.27 9.45
CA ASN A 86 -0.75 -10.32 9.99
C ASN A 86 -1.12 -10.07 11.45
N GLN A 87 -0.19 -9.57 12.27
CA GLN A 87 -0.49 -9.19 13.65
C GLN A 87 -1.50 -8.04 13.74
N LEU A 88 -1.36 -7.00 12.92
CA LEU A 88 -2.32 -5.90 12.87
C LEU A 88 -3.70 -6.37 12.43
N LEU A 89 -3.79 -7.30 11.48
CA LEU A 89 -5.07 -7.89 11.06
C LEU A 89 -5.70 -8.78 12.12
N ASN A 90 -4.90 -9.54 12.86
CA ASN A 90 -5.39 -10.33 13.99
C ASN A 90 -5.89 -9.44 15.14
N LYS A 91 -5.19 -8.32 15.41
CA LYS A 91 -5.64 -7.28 16.33
C LYS A 91 -6.93 -6.63 15.83
N LEU A 92 -7.05 -6.28 14.54
CA LEU A 92 -8.28 -5.73 13.94
C LEU A 92 -9.49 -6.67 14.15
N GLN A 93 -9.32 -7.97 13.88
CA GLN A 93 -10.38 -8.97 13.97
C GLN A 93 -10.83 -9.29 15.40
N SER A 94 -9.93 -9.12 16.38
CA SER A 94 -10.22 -9.34 17.81
C SER A 94 -10.66 -8.06 18.53
N ASN A 95 -10.46 -6.88 17.93
CA ASN A 95 -10.80 -5.60 18.53
C ASN A 95 -12.32 -5.38 18.60
N ASN A 96 -12.82 -4.98 19.77
CA ASN A 96 -14.25 -4.74 20.04
C ASN A 96 -14.86 -3.57 19.25
N LYS A 97 -14.05 -2.61 18.77
CA LYS A 97 -14.48 -1.49 17.92
C LYS A 97 -14.73 -1.91 16.47
N PHE A 98 -14.13 -3.02 16.02
CA PHE A 98 -14.04 -3.39 14.61
C PHE A 98 -14.46 -4.84 14.32
N GLY A 99 -13.65 -5.82 14.74
CA GLY A 99 -13.90 -7.23 14.49
C GLY A 99 -14.12 -7.59 13.01
N LYS A 100 -14.82 -8.71 12.80
CA LYS A 100 -15.10 -9.25 11.45
C LYS A 100 -15.96 -8.34 10.58
N THR A 101 -16.76 -7.46 11.17
CA THR A 101 -17.58 -6.51 10.40
C THR A 101 -16.69 -5.54 9.63
N ARG A 102 -15.66 -4.99 10.27
CA ARG A 102 -14.72 -4.07 9.60
C ARG A 102 -13.95 -4.73 8.47
N ILE A 103 -13.61 -6.02 8.60
CA ILE A 103 -13.02 -6.80 7.50
C ILE A 103 -13.92 -6.84 6.27
N ARG A 104 -15.23 -7.03 6.44
CA ARG A 104 -16.18 -7.00 5.30
C ARG A 104 -16.28 -5.62 4.68
N GLU A 105 -16.29 -4.56 5.50
CA GLU A 105 -16.31 -3.19 5.00
C GLU A 105 -15.03 -2.84 4.22
N LEU A 106 -13.86 -3.30 4.69
CA LEU A 106 -12.58 -3.16 3.99
C LEU A 106 -12.56 -3.97 2.68
N HIS A 107 -13.12 -5.17 2.67
CA HIS A 107 -13.32 -5.97 1.47
C HIS A 107 -14.15 -5.21 0.42
N ASP A 108 -15.33 -4.71 0.80
CA ASP A 108 -16.23 -4.03 -0.13
C ASP A 108 -15.59 -2.75 -0.68
N PHE A 109 -14.90 -2.02 0.20
CA PHE A 109 -14.13 -0.84 -0.19
C PHE A 109 -13.01 -1.18 -1.17
N LEU A 110 -12.20 -2.20 -0.88
CA LEU A 110 -11.03 -2.54 -1.70
C LEU A 110 -11.45 -3.06 -3.08
N LEU A 111 -12.49 -3.90 -3.17
CA LEU A 111 -13.05 -4.33 -4.45
C LEU A 111 -13.58 -3.16 -5.27
N LEU A 112 -14.25 -2.20 -4.63
CA LEU A 112 -14.74 -1.00 -5.30
C LEU A 112 -13.57 -0.14 -5.81
N TYR A 113 -12.55 0.05 -4.97
CA TYR A 113 -11.36 0.85 -5.28
C TYR A 113 -10.65 0.36 -6.55
N VAL A 114 -10.47 -0.96 -6.69
CA VAL A 114 -9.71 -1.52 -7.82
C VAL A 114 -10.54 -1.81 -9.06
N LYS A 115 -11.87 -1.67 -9.00
CA LYS A 115 -12.79 -2.13 -10.05
C LYS A 115 -12.42 -1.64 -11.45
N THR A 116 -12.11 -0.35 -11.61
CA THR A 116 -11.76 0.24 -12.92
C THR A 116 -10.37 -0.14 -13.39
N ASN A 117 -9.51 -0.58 -12.48
CA ASN A 117 -8.10 -0.85 -12.76
C ASN A 117 -7.85 -2.31 -13.17
N LEU A 118 -8.81 -3.21 -12.94
CA LEU A 118 -8.72 -4.63 -13.31
C LEU A 118 -8.68 -4.88 -14.84
N GLU A 119 -9.21 -3.94 -15.62
CA GLU A 119 -9.25 -4.01 -17.09
C GLU A 119 -8.34 -2.93 -17.73
N HIS A 120 -7.42 -2.36 -16.96
CA HIS A 120 -6.55 -1.28 -17.42
C HIS A 120 -5.49 -1.80 -18.41
N GLU A 121 -5.14 -0.99 -19.41
CA GLU A 121 -4.14 -1.35 -20.44
C GLU A 121 -2.72 -1.45 -19.86
N ASN A 122 -2.39 -0.60 -18.89
CA ASN A 122 -1.13 -0.68 -18.16
C ASN A 122 -1.11 -1.91 -17.22
N THR A 123 -0.13 -2.79 -17.44
CA THR A 123 0.05 -4.05 -16.70
C THR A 123 0.29 -3.84 -15.21
N ASP A 124 1.12 -2.87 -14.80
CA ASP A 124 1.41 -2.64 -13.38
C ASP A 124 0.16 -2.23 -12.59
N ILE A 125 -0.69 -1.38 -13.20
CA ILE A 125 -1.97 -0.97 -12.62
C ILE A 125 -2.91 -2.16 -12.49
N LYS A 126 -2.96 -3.02 -13.52
CA LYS A 126 -3.77 -4.22 -13.54
C LYS A 126 -3.29 -5.25 -12.50
N ASP A 127 -1.99 -5.46 -12.39
CA ASP A 127 -1.36 -6.40 -11.46
C ASP A 127 -1.57 -5.99 -10.01
N PHE A 128 -1.41 -4.70 -9.72
CA PHE A 128 -1.76 -4.12 -8.43
C PHE A 128 -3.24 -4.36 -8.13
N ALA A 129 -4.13 -4.02 -9.06
CA ALA A 129 -5.58 -4.21 -8.90
C ALA A 129 -5.96 -5.68 -8.63
N GLN A 130 -5.35 -6.61 -9.37
CA GLN A 130 -5.57 -8.04 -9.20
C GLN A 130 -5.08 -8.54 -7.84
N ALA A 131 -3.90 -8.12 -7.38
CA ALA A 131 -3.36 -8.51 -6.07
C ALA A 131 -4.28 -8.04 -4.92
N GLN A 132 -4.81 -6.82 -5.02
CA GLN A 132 -5.76 -6.30 -4.03
C GLN A 132 -7.12 -7.02 -4.08
N ARG A 133 -7.62 -7.35 -5.27
CA ARG A 133 -8.85 -8.12 -5.43
C ARG A 133 -8.74 -9.51 -4.77
N LEU A 134 -7.65 -10.22 -5.04
CA LEU A 134 -7.36 -11.51 -4.40
C LEU A 134 -7.28 -11.38 -2.88
N THR A 135 -6.64 -10.31 -2.40
CA THR A 135 -6.55 -10.01 -0.97
C THR A 135 -7.91 -9.79 -0.34
N ALA A 136 -8.78 -9.00 -0.98
CA ALA A 136 -10.14 -8.77 -0.49
C ALA A 136 -10.88 -10.10 -0.32
N TRP A 137 -10.92 -10.91 -1.39
CA TRP A 137 -11.61 -12.20 -1.37
C TRP A 137 -11.03 -13.17 -0.35
N ALA A 138 -9.71 -13.22 -0.18
CA ALA A 138 -9.06 -14.17 0.73
C ALA A 138 -9.56 -14.04 2.17
N TYR A 139 -9.86 -12.84 2.65
CA TYR A 139 -10.32 -12.62 4.02
C TYR A 139 -11.82 -12.85 4.24
N VAL A 140 -12.64 -12.81 3.19
CA VAL A 140 -14.12 -12.92 3.30
C VAL A 140 -14.64 -14.24 2.72
N THR A 141 -14.16 -14.66 1.55
CA THR A 141 -14.51 -15.91 0.88
C THR A 141 -13.24 -16.61 0.36
N PRO A 142 -12.48 -17.31 1.24
CA PRO A 142 -11.21 -17.91 0.84
C PRO A 142 -11.34 -18.96 -0.27
N ASP A 143 -12.49 -19.62 -0.43
CA ASP A 143 -12.74 -20.55 -1.53
C ASP A 143 -12.73 -19.85 -2.90
N ASN A 144 -13.40 -18.70 -3.02
CA ASN A 144 -13.38 -17.90 -4.24
C ASN A 144 -11.97 -17.41 -4.56
N ALA A 145 -11.24 -16.95 -3.53
CA ALA A 145 -9.86 -16.53 -3.69
C ALA A 145 -8.97 -17.70 -4.15
N THR A 146 -9.11 -18.88 -3.53
CA THR A 146 -8.36 -20.10 -3.89
C THR A 146 -8.59 -20.46 -5.36
N ARG A 147 -9.85 -20.44 -5.81
CA ARG A 147 -10.20 -20.72 -7.21
C ARG A 147 -9.65 -19.66 -8.15
N GLU A 148 -9.76 -18.37 -7.82
CA GLU A 148 -9.26 -17.27 -8.65
C GLU A 148 -7.74 -17.31 -8.80
N ILE A 149 -7.01 -17.59 -7.72
CA ILE A 149 -5.55 -17.79 -7.74
C ILE A 149 -5.19 -19.00 -8.60
N ALA A 150 -5.91 -20.12 -8.46
CA ALA A 150 -5.65 -21.32 -9.26
C ALA A 150 -5.84 -21.05 -10.77
N VAL A 151 -6.89 -20.31 -11.15
CA VAL A 151 -7.09 -19.86 -12.53
C VAL A 151 -5.94 -18.97 -12.99
N ALA A 152 -5.50 -18.02 -12.17
CA ALA A 152 -4.37 -17.15 -12.49
C ALA A 152 -3.08 -17.95 -12.74
N PHE A 153 -2.76 -18.94 -11.89
CA PHE A 153 -1.63 -19.84 -12.10
C PHE A 153 -1.75 -20.61 -13.42
N GLN A 154 -2.93 -21.14 -13.73
CA GLN A 154 -3.17 -21.89 -14.97
C GLN A 154 -2.96 -21.00 -16.20
N THR A 155 -3.43 -19.75 -16.16
CA THR A 155 -3.28 -18.80 -17.27
C THR A 155 -1.83 -18.37 -17.46
N ALA A 156 -1.11 -18.06 -16.38
CA ALA A 156 0.28 -17.61 -16.45
C ALA A 156 1.25 -18.72 -16.90
N PHE A 157 0.91 -19.99 -16.62
CA PHE A 157 1.80 -21.12 -16.88
C PHE A 157 2.20 -21.24 -18.35
N GLY A 158 3.52 -21.20 -18.62
CA GLY A 158 4.09 -21.31 -19.96
C GLY A 158 3.97 -20.05 -20.83
N GLN A 159 3.25 -19.02 -20.35
CA GLN A 159 3.11 -17.73 -21.04
C GLN A 159 3.97 -16.66 -20.39
N ASP A 160 3.93 -16.56 -19.06
CA ASP A 160 4.62 -15.54 -18.30
C ASP A 160 5.17 -16.12 -16.99
N THR A 161 6.48 -16.33 -16.96
CA THR A 161 7.16 -16.92 -15.80
C THR A 161 7.29 -15.91 -14.65
N SER A 162 7.39 -14.62 -14.95
CA SER A 162 7.43 -13.56 -13.93
C SER A 162 6.08 -13.49 -13.21
N GLU A 163 4.99 -13.53 -13.97
CA GLU A 163 3.63 -13.55 -13.44
C GLU A 163 3.38 -14.78 -12.57
N LEU A 164 3.87 -15.95 -12.98
CA LEU A 164 3.76 -17.18 -12.20
C LEU A 164 4.38 -17.02 -10.79
N PHE A 165 5.55 -16.40 -10.69
CA PHE A 165 6.21 -16.14 -9.41
C PHE A 165 5.55 -15.00 -8.63
N ARG A 166 5.01 -13.98 -9.30
CA ARG A 166 4.23 -12.92 -8.66
C ARG A 166 2.99 -13.50 -7.97
N ILE A 167 2.24 -14.36 -8.65
CA ILE A 167 1.07 -15.04 -8.08
C ILE A 167 1.50 -15.95 -6.90
N ALA A 168 2.63 -16.64 -7.00
CA ALA A 168 3.18 -17.44 -5.89
C ALA A 168 3.48 -16.59 -4.64
N SER A 169 4.12 -15.43 -4.83
CA SER A 169 4.42 -14.49 -3.75
C SER A 169 3.16 -13.91 -3.08
N ILE A 170 2.13 -13.57 -3.88
CA ILE A 170 0.82 -13.15 -3.37
C ILE A 170 0.18 -14.28 -2.56
N THR A 171 0.17 -15.49 -3.12
CA THR A 171 -0.42 -16.68 -2.48
C THR A 171 0.21 -16.97 -1.13
N ARG A 172 1.55 -16.90 -1.02
CA ARG A 172 2.25 -17.04 0.26
C ARG A 172 1.87 -15.94 1.25
N THR A 173 1.79 -14.68 0.78
CA THR A 173 1.41 -13.55 1.63
C THR A 173 -0.03 -13.68 2.17
N LEU A 174 -0.89 -14.37 1.41
CA LEU A 174 -2.27 -14.67 1.79
C LEU A 174 -2.43 -16.07 2.42
N ALA A 175 -1.35 -16.74 2.82
CA ALA A 175 -1.44 -18.11 3.33
C ALA A 175 -2.34 -18.24 4.58
N GLU A 176 -2.26 -17.29 5.52
CA GLU A 176 -3.07 -17.31 6.74
C GLU A 176 -4.60 -17.22 6.47
N PRO A 177 -5.11 -16.23 5.70
CA PRO A 177 -6.53 -16.20 5.36
C PRO A 177 -6.98 -17.37 4.48
N LEU A 178 -6.11 -17.90 3.60
CA LEU A 178 -6.44 -19.01 2.71
C LEU A 178 -6.50 -20.37 3.43
N ASN A 179 -5.67 -20.59 4.45
CA ASN A 179 -5.57 -21.86 5.19
C ASN A 179 -6.83 -22.26 5.99
N LYS A 180 -7.95 -21.54 5.82
CA LYS A 180 -9.23 -21.83 6.47
C LYS A 180 -10.07 -22.86 5.71
N THR A 181 -9.60 -23.33 4.54
CA THR A 181 -10.36 -24.23 3.66
C THR A 181 -9.53 -25.46 3.32
N SER A 182 -10.16 -26.63 3.23
CA SER A 182 -9.48 -27.88 2.88
C SER A 182 -8.89 -27.86 1.46
N GLU A 183 -9.47 -27.07 0.55
CA GLU A 183 -9.02 -26.95 -0.84
C GLU A 183 -7.82 -26.01 -1.04
N SER A 184 -7.44 -25.24 -0.01
CA SER A 184 -6.31 -24.30 -0.08
C SER A 184 -4.94 -24.96 0.08
N GLN A 185 -4.85 -26.13 0.73
CA GLN A 185 -3.56 -26.77 1.02
C GLN A 185 -2.77 -27.16 -0.24
N PRO A 186 -3.38 -27.76 -1.27
CA PRO A 186 -2.70 -28.00 -2.54
C PRO A 186 -2.25 -26.70 -3.22
N LEU A 187 -3.02 -25.61 -3.11
CA LEU A 187 -2.65 -24.30 -3.65
C LEU A 187 -1.40 -23.73 -2.96
N LEU A 188 -1.37 -23.73 -1.63
CA LEU A 188 -0.25 -23.22 -0.85
C LEU A 188 1.02 -24.07 -1.08
N THR A 189 0.85 -25.38 -1.20
CA THR A 189 1.93 -26.32 -1.52
C THR A 189 2.50 -26.05 -2.91
N TYR A 190 1.62 -25.85 -3.90
CA TYR A 190 1.99 -25.50 -5.26
C TYR A 190 2.75 -24.16 -5.32
N ALA A 191 2.23 -23.11 -4.69
CA ALA A 191 2.90 -21.81 -4.64
C ALA A 191 4.31 -21.89 -4.00
N ARG A 192 4.45 -22.58 -2.86
CA ARG A 192 5.76 -22.79 -2.20
C ARG A 192 6.75 -23.54 -3.08
N SER A 193 6.28 -24.53 -3.85
CA SER A 193 7.15 -25.27 -4.77
C SER A 193 7.71 -24.38 -5.88
N LEU A 194 6.89 -23.46 -6.40
CA LEU A 194 7.32 -22.48 -7.39
C LEU A 194 8.32 -21.49 -6.82
N GLU A 195 8.12 -21.02 -5.59
CA GLU A 195 9.11 -20.16 -4.93
C GLU A 195 10.45 -20.90 -4.75
N LYS A 196 10.43 -22.16 -4.31
CA LYS A 196 11.67 -22.97 -4.21
C LYS A 196 12.36 -23.12 -5.57
N LEU A 197 11.59 -23.37 -6.62
CA LEU A 197 12.11 -23.41 -7.98
C LEU A 197 12.73 -22.06 -8.42
N ALA A 198 12.14 -20.93 -8.03
CA ALA A 198 12.69 -19.60 -8.31
C ALA A 198 14.04 -19.35 -7.63
N HIS A 199 14.34 -20.07 -6.55
CA HIS A 199 15.62 -20.05 -5.84
C HIS A 199 16.53 -21.23 -6.21
N ASP A 200 16.28 -21.88 -7.37
CA ASP A 200 17.01 -23.05 -7.87
C ASP A 200 17.00 -24.29 -6.95
N ASP A 201 16.13 -24.34 -5.93
CA ASP A 201 15.90 -25.50 -5.06
C ASP A 201 14.91 -26.50 -5.71
N ILE A 202 15.34 -27.13 -6.79
CA ILE A 202 14.52 -28.11 -7.56
C ILE A 202 14.13 -29.31 -6.69
N LYS A 203 15.08 -29.81 -5.88
CA LYS A 203 14.84 -30.96 -4.99
C LYS A 203 13.77 -30.64 -3.96
N GLY A 204 13.89 -29.51 -3.27
CA GLY A 204 12.89 -29.09 -2.30
C GLY A 204 11.54 -28.82 -2.95
N ALA A 205 11.51 -28.25 -4.16
CA ALA A 205 10.27 -28.05 -4.91
C ALA A 205 9.59 -29.39 -5.26
N ALA A 206 10.37 -30.38 -5.69
CA ALA A 206 9.89 -31.73 -5.99
C ALA A 206 9.36 -32.45 -4.74
N ASP A 207 10.13 -32.44 -3.64
CA ASP A 207 9.75 -33.06 -2.37
C ASP A 207 8.44 -32.45 -1.82
N GLN A 208 8.26 -31.14 -1.97
CA GLN A 208 7.05 -30.42 -1.57
C GLN A 208 5.80 -30.88 -2.34
N LEU A 209 5.94 -31.20 -3.64
CA LEU A 209 4.82 -31.54 -4.51
C LEU A 209 4.46 -33.03 -4.53
N ARG A 210 5.37 -33.94 -4.17
CA ARG A 210 5.16 -35.40 -4.26
C ARG A 210 3.82 -35.89 -3.70
N GLY A 211 3.36 -35.32 -2.59
CA GLY A 211 2.09 -35.71 -1.94
C GLY A 211 0.82 -35.12 -2.58
N CYS A 212 0.94 -34.21 -3.54
CA CYS A 212 -0.18 -33.48 -4.15
C CYS A 212 -0.32 -33.72 -5.66
N ILE A 213 0.56 -34.54 -6.26
CA ILE A 213 0.52 -34.86 -7.68
C ILE A 213 -0.57 -35.90 -7.95
N GLY A 214 -1.53 -35.54 -8.80
CA GLY A 214 -2.56 -36.44 -9.29
C GLY A 214 -2.10 -37.30 -10.47
N GLN A 215 -3.01 -38.12 -10.99
CA GLN A 215 -2.75 -39.17 -12.00
C GLN A 215 -2.16 -38.69 -13.35
N ASN A 216 -2.10 -37.38 -13.59
CA ASN A 216 -1.62 -36.76 -14.85
C ASN A 216 -0.43 -35.81 -14.66
N ASN A 217 0.38 -35.96 -13.60
CA ASN A 217 1.47 -35.02 -13.30
C ASN A 217 0.98 -33.57 -13.13
N ARG A 218 -0.22 -33.41 -12.57
CA ARG A 218 -0.90 -32.14 -12.30
C ARG A 218 -1.33 -32.04 -10.85
N VAL A 219 -1.44 -30.81 -10.36
CA VAL A 219 -1.99 -30.53 -9.03
C VAL A 219 -3.43 -30.02 -9.17
N ARG A 220 -4.37 -30.67 -8.50
CA ARG A 220 -5.77 -30.24 -8.48
C ARG A 220 -6.01 -29.26 -7.34
N VAL A 221 -6.53 -28.08 -7.67
CA VAL A 221 -6.89 -27.01 -6.71
C VAL A 221 -8.29 -26.48 -7.06
N ALA A 222 -9.26 -26.57 -6.14
CA ALA A 222 -10.61 -26.02 -6.35
C ALA A 222 -11.26 -26.39 -7.69
N GLY A 223 -11.02 -27.62 -8.15
CA GLY A 223 -11.49 -28.15 -9.44
C GLY A 223 -10.68 -27.70 -10.67
N ILE A 224 -9.60 -26.94 -10.50
CA ILE A 224 -8.67 -26.49 -11.53
C ILE A 224 -7.43 -27.38 -11.53
N GLU A 225 -6.99 -27.82 -12.70
CA GLU A 225 -5.77 -28.62 -12.88
C GLU A 225 -4.60 -27.69 -13.21
N LEU A 226 -3.59 -27.66 -12.34
CA LEU A 226 -2.37 -26.87 -12.49
C LEU A 226 -1.24 -27.73 -13.05
N ASN A 227 -0.57 -27.23 -14.08
CA ASN A 227 0.60 -27.86 -14.67
C ASN A 227 1.82 -27.67 -13.76
N ILE A 228 2.75 -28.62 -13.78
CA ILE A 228 3.99 -28.54 -13.00
C ILE A 228 5.15 -28.22 -13.95
N PRO A 229 6.08 -27.30 -13.59
CA PRO A 229 7.26 -27.03 -14.40
C PRO A 229 8.06 -28.29 -14.74
N LEU A 230 8.49 -28.43 -15.99
CA LEU A 230 9.18 -29.63 -16.50
C LEU A 230 10.40 -30.02 -15.66
N LYS A 231 11.22 -29.04 -15.23
CA LYS A 231 12.39 -29.28 -14.37
C LYS A 231 12.05 -30.06 -13.09
N ILE A 232 10.88 -29.77 -12.49
CA ILE A 232 10.42 -30.47 -11.29
C ILE A 232 9.97 -31.89 -11.65
N LEU A 233 9.21 -32.04 -12.74
CA LEU A 233 8.73 -33.35 -13.20
C LEU A 233 9.88 -34.30 -13.58
N GLU A 234 10.88 -33.79 -14.28
CA GLU A 234 12.09 -34.53 -14.64
C GLU A 234 12.81 -35.04 -13.39
N PHE A 235 13.01 -34.19 -12.38
CA PHE A 235 13.63 -34.59 -11.12
C PHE A 235 12.83 -35.65 -10.37
N ILE A 236 11.50 -35.53 -10.33
CA ILE A 236 10.61 -36.51 -9.69
C ILE A 236 10.71 -37.87 -10.41
N ASN A 237 10.68 -37.88 -11.74
CA ASN A 237 10.73 -39.10 -12.55
C ASN A 237 12.11 -39.77 -12.54
N GLN A 238 13.19 -39.00 -12.33
CA GLN A 238 14.56 -39.50 -12.21
C GLN A 238 14.88 -40.12 -10.84
N SER A 239 13.94 -40.13 -9.89
CA SER A 239 14.15 -40.66 -8.53
C SER A 239 13.50 -42.04 -8.29
N PRO A 240 14.07 -43.19 -8.75
CA PRO A 240 13.92 -44.48 -8.06
C PRO A 240 15.00 -44.63 -6.96
N GLY A 241 14.69 -45.32 -5.86
CA GLY A 241 15.40 -45.18 -4.56
C GLY A 241 16.83 -45.77 -4.43
N ASN A 242 17.54 -45.31 -3.37
CA ASN A 242 18.84 -45.74 -2.77
C ASN A 242 20.06 -45.81 -3.73
N THR A 243 21.30 -45.37 -3.48
CA THR A 243 22.20 -45.02 -2.33
C THR A 243 23.57 -44.58 -2.98
N PRO A 244 24.66 -44.21 -2.28
CA PRO A 244 24.95 -43.28 -1.18
C PRO A 244 26.07 -42.25 -1.60
N PRO A 245 26.75 -41.47 -0.71
CA PRO A 245 27.46 -40.23 -1.05
C PRO A 245 28.89 -40.48 -1.56
N PHE A 246 29.35 -39.66 -2.49
CA PHE A 246 30.77 -39.59 -2.85
C PHE A 246 31.42 -38.36 -2.22
N ASP A 247 32.34 -38.66 -1.31
CA ASP A 247 33.39 -37.79 -0.79
C ASP A 247 34.48 -37.51 -1.85
N ASN A 248 35.15 -36.38 -1.61
CA ASN A 248 36.61 -36.15 -1.71
C ASN A 248 37.22 -35.44 -2.95
N PRO A 249 38.40 -34.78 -2.78
CA PRO A 249 38.52 -33.31 -2.89
C PRO A 249 39.77 -32.77 -3.66
N LEU A 250 39.95 -31.42 -3.66
CA LEU A 250 41.18 -30.60 -3.94
C LEU A 250 41.71 -30.55 -5.40
N PRO A 251 42.67 -29.65 -5.78
CA PRO A 251 43.31 -28.47 -5.13
C PRO A 251 43.07 -27.17 -5.96
N GLY A 252 43.33 -25.91 -5.56
CA GLY A 252 44.52 -25.31 -4.96
C GLY A 252 45.45 -24.77 -6.05
N GLU A 253 45.49 -23.44 -6.28
CA GLU A 253 46.73 -22.69 -6.58
C GLU A 253 46.52 -21.16 -6.68
N ASN A 254 47.59 -20.46 -6.32
CA ASN A 254 47.71 -19.05 -5.95
C ASN A 254 48.07 -18.13 -7.13
N SER A 255 47.82 -16.83 -6.98
CA SER A 255 48.73 -15.68 -7.27
C SER A 255 47.93 -14.38 -7.06
N SER A 256 48.29 -13.46 -6.15
CA SER A 256 49.35 -12.41 -6.24
C SER A 256 49.21 -11.57 -7.52
N ASP A 257 49.25 -10.24 -7.57
CA ASP A 257 49.44 -9.12 -6.65
C ASP A 257 48.81 -7.90 -7.34
N ASP A 258 48.53 -6.85 -6.56
CA ASP A 258 48.89 -5.45 -6.84
C ASP A 258 47.83 -4.41 -6.45
N GLU A 259 48.32 -3.49 -5.64
CA GLU A 259 47.74 -2.23 -5.20
C GLU A 259 47.48 -1.28 -6.39
N ASN A 260 46.33 -0.60 -6.43
CA ASN A 260 46.38 0.85 -6.60
C ASN A 260 45.14 1.57 -6.06
N VAL A 261 45.45 2.61 -5.31
CA VAL A 261 44.58 3.55 -4.63
C VAL A 261 44.01 4.54 -5.64
N ASN A 262 42.69 4.73 -5.63
CA ASN A 262 42.06 5.99 -5.99
C ASN A 262 40.68 6.06 -5.32
N ASP A 263 40.68 6.65 -4.13
CA ASP A 263 39.50 7.08 -3.39
C ASP A 263 38.92 8.36 -4.05
N PRO A 264 37.68 8.35 -4.59
CA PRO A 264 37.05 9.54 -5.14
C PRO A 264 36.12 10.25 -4.13
N PHE A 265 36.15 9.95 -2.83
CA PHE A 265 35.35 10.69 -1.84
C PHE A 265 36.03 11.99 -1.41
N ARG A 266 36.04 12.97 -2.31
CA ARG A 266 36.05 14.38 -1.91
C ARG A 266 34.62 14.89 -1.94
N PRO A 267 33.97 15.18 -0.79
CA PRO A 267 32.69 15.89 -0.84
C PRO A 267 32.92 17.25 -1.53
N PRO A 268 32.02 17.71 -2.41
CA PRO A 268 32.15 19.01 -3.05
C PRO A 268 32.33 20.08 -1.96
N GLN A 269 33.34 20.93 -2.09
CA GLN A 269 33.49 22.07 -1.20
C GLN A 269 32.26 22.97 -1.35
N GLU A 270 31.46 22.95 -0.30
CA GLU A 270 30.06 23.36 -0.28
C GLU A 270 29.99 24.88 -0.03
N GLN A 271 29.88 25.68 -1.09
CA GLN A 271 29.96 27.15 -1.01
C GLN A 271 28.88 27.79 -0.11
N PRO A 272 29.20 28.87 0.64
CA PRO A 272 28.27 29.50 1.58
C PRO A 272 27.17 30.35 0.91
N GLY A 273 25.91 30.13 1.31
CA GLY A 273 24.82 31.12 1.20
C GLY A 273 24.24 31.38 -0.20
N HIS A 274 23.89 30.33 -0.95
CA HIS A 274 23.23 30.45 -2.26
C HIS A 274 21.80 29.91 -2.21
N PHE A 275 20.87 30.56 -2.92
CA PHE A 275 19.52 30.06 -3.15
C PHE A 275 19.57 28.73 -3.89
N SER A 276 19.03 27.67 -3.30
CA SER A 276 18.88 26.39 -3.95
C SER A 276 17.57 26.35 -4.72
N THR A 277 17.60 25.80 -5.92
CA THR A 277 16.40 25.49 -6.71
C THR A 277 16.20 23.98 -6.71
N LEU A 278 15.04 23.53 -6.25
CA LEU A 278 14.65 22.12 -6.19
C LEU A 278 13.42 21.91 -7.07
N ARG A 279 13.52 20.97 -8.00
CA ARG A 279 12.38 20.58 -8.83
C ARG A 279 11.30 19.92 -7.96
N THR A 280 10.05 20.31 -8.12
CA THR A 280 8.93 19.70 -7.40
C THR A 280 7.92 19.05 -8.34
N LYS A 281 7.04 18.21 -7.78
CA LYS A 281 5.87 17.66 -8.49
C LYS A 281 4.62 18.56 -8.37
N ILE A 282 4.77 19.77 -7.85
CA ILE A 282 3.65 20.71 -7.67
C ILE A 282 3.29 21.33 -9.02
N THR A 283 2.00 21.33 -9.36
CA THR A 283 1.49 21.86 -10.64
C THR A 283 0.26 22.75 -10.48
N ASP A 284 -0.24 22.92 -9.25
CA ASP A 284 -1.45 23.67 -8.93
C ASP A 284 -1.13 24.69 -7.83
N GLY A 285 -0.98 25.95 -8.24
CA GLY A 285 -0.62 27.04 -7.34
C GLY A 285 -1.73 27.40 -6.35
N GLU A 286 -3.01 27.27 -6.71
CA GLU A 286 -4.11 27.59 -5.79
C GLU A 286 -4.17 26.60 -4.63
N MET A 287 -3.96 25.33 -4.96
CA MET A 287 -3.91 24.27 -3.98
C MET A 287 -2.69 24.38 -3.07
N LEU A 288 -1.51 24.70 -3.63
CA LEU A 288 -0.31 24.97 -2.83
C LEU A 288 -0.57 26.12 -1.83
N LYS A 289 -1.17 27.22 -2.27
CA LYS A 289 -1.53 28.34 -1.38
C LYS A 289 -2.47 27.91 -0.24
N THR A 290 -3.44 27.04 -0.55
CA THR A 290 -4.37 26.52 0.45
C THR A 290 -3.63 25.64 1.47
N VAL A 291 -2.81 24.72 1.00
CA VAL A 291 -2.00 23.82 1.83
C VAL A 291 -1.07 24.58 2.78
N LEU A 292 -0.40 25.63 2.29
CA LEU A 292 0.47 26.46 3.11
C LEU A 292 -0.32 27.18 4.22
N ARG A 293 -1.49 27.74 3.91
CA ARG A 293 -2.36 28.37 4.92
C ARG A 293 -2.88 27.36 5.94
N ASP A 294 -3.23 26.15 5.51
CA ASP A 294 -3.65 25.05 6.40
C ASP A 294 -2.52 24.53 7.29
N LEU A 295 -1.27 24.81 6.95
CA LEU A 295 -0.10 24.59 7.82
C LEU A 295 0.16 25.76 8.78
N GLY A 296 -0.70 26.79 8.76
CA GLY A 296 -0.50 28.01 9.52
C GLY A 296 0.59 28.92 8.94
N ILE A 297 1.05 28.66 7.71
CA ILE A 297 2.10 29.43 7.06
C ILE A 297 1.48 30.59 6.28
N SER A 298 2.01 31.79 6.49
CA SER A 298 1.57 32.97 5.76
C SER A 298 2.04 32.93 4.31
N VAL A 299 1.16 33.28 3.37
CA VAL A 299 1.45 33.19 1.94
C VAL A 299 1.39 34.56 1.29
N LYS A 300 2.44 34.91 0.53
CA LYS A 300 2.47 36.07 -0.38
C LYS A 300 2.55 35.59 -1.83
N ILE A 301 1.99 36.37 -2.75
CA ILE A 301 1.98 36.06 -4.18
C ILE A 301 2.81 37.13 -4.89
N TYR A 302 3.62 36.74 -5.88
CA TYR A 302 4.53 37.62 -6.61
C TYR A 302 5.34 38.48 -5.63
N ALA A 303 6.14 37.81 -4.80
CA ALA A 303 6.89 38.44 -3.72
C ALA A 303 8.34 37.95 -3.72
N ASP A 304 9.15 38.58 -2.89
CA ASP A 304 10.56 38.22 -2.77
C ASP A 304 10.76 37.23 -1.62
N VAL A 305 11.42 36.12 -1.91
CA VAL A 305 11.90 35.12 -0.95
C VAL A 305 13.13 35.69 -0.25
N ARG A 306 13.14 35.70 1.09
CA ARG A 306 14.27 36.18 1.90
C ARG A 306 15.34 35.08 2.06
N GLY A 307 16.61 35.46 1.87
CA GLY A 307 17.80 34.60 1.97
C GLY A 307 18.94 35.24 2.76
N HIS A 308 20.10 34.58 2.82
CA HIS A 308 21.25 35.05 3.60
C HIS A 308 21.75 36.44 3.16
N ASN A 309 22.24 37.23 4.13
CA ASN A 309 22.75 38.60 3.94
C ASN A 309 21.79 39.54 3.21
N GLY A 310 20.48 39.38 3.44
CA GLY A 310 19.46 40.24 2.85
C GLY A 310 19.22 40.00 1.36
N GLN A 311 19.75 38.91 0.81
CA GLN A 311 19.42 38.50 -0.55
C GLN A 311 17.91 38.26 -0.69
N ARG A 312 17.39 38.64 -1.85
CA ARG A 312 15.98 38.54 -2.19
C ARG A 312 15.85 37.99 -3.60
N LEU A 313 15.00 36.97 -3.76
CA LEU A 313 14.71 36.40 -5.05
C LEU A 313 13.21 36.41 -5.32
N ARG A 314 12.83 36.89 -6.50
CA ARG A 314 11.43 36.94 -6.91
C ARG A 314 10.86 35.52 -7.10
N SER A 315 9.67 35.29 -6.57
CA SER A 315 8.94 34.03 -6.75
C SER A 315 7.43 34.24 -6.82
N ASP A 316 6.72 33.32 -7.48
CA ASP A 316 5.28 33.44 -7.74
C ASP A 316 4.47 33.20 -6.47
N ILE A 317 4.88 32.25 -5.63
CA ILE A 317 4.26 31.95 -4.34
C ILE A 317 5.36 31.93 -3.28
N VAL A 318 5.22 32.70 -2.20
CA VAL A 318 6.18 32.75 -1.09
C VAL A 318 5.51 32.35 0.21
N ALA A 319 6.02 31.28 0.82
CA ALA A 319 5.72 30.89 2.20
C ALA A 319 6.62 31.70 3.13
N VAL A 320 6.00 32.64 3.85
CA VAL A 320 6.68 33.49 4.83
C VAL A 320 6.86 32.70 6.13
N LEU A 321 8.11 32.36 6.43
CA LEU A 321 8.45 31.65 7.67
C LEU A 321 8.83 32.63 8.78
N GLU A 322 8.86 32.13 10.00
CA GLU A 322 9.33 32.91 11.14
C GLU A 322 10.86 33.07 11.07
N GLY A 323 11.34 34.30 11.26
CA GLY A 323 12.76 34.64 11.09
C GLY A 323 13.05 35.29 9.75
N GLU A 324 14.29 35.13 9.26
CA GLU A 324 14.85 35.90 8.14
C GLU A 324 14.86 35.13 6.80
N TYR A 325 14.30 33.93 6.76
CA TYR A 325 14.37 33.03 5.60
C TYR A 325 12.98 32.55 5.20
N ASP A 326 12.72 32.43 3.90
CA ASP A 326 11.43 32.00 3.35
C ASP A 326 11.61 30.84 2.35
N LEU A 327 10.49 30.23 1.96
CA LEU A 327 10.42 29.30 0.83
C LEU A 327 9.62 29.94 -0.31
N GLY A 328 10.11 29.86 -1.54
CA GLY A 328 9.40 30.31 -2.74
C GLY A 328 9.10 29.17 -3.70
N TRP A 329 8.07 29.33 -4.52
CA TRP A 329 7.77 28.48 -5.66
C TRP A 329 7.59 29.33 -6.90
N SER A 330 8.40 29.06 -7.91
CA SER A 330 8.33 29.73 -9.21
C SER A 330 7.80 28.79 -10.27
N ILE A 331 6.88 29.28 -11.09
CA ILE A 331 6.25 28.48 -12.14
C ILE A 331 7.20 28.32 -13.33
N ASN A 332 7.32 27.10 -13.80
CA ASN A 332 8.05 26.72 -15.00
C ASN A 332 7.17 26.84 -16.24
N SER A 333 7.79 26.84 -17.42
CA SER A 333 7.06 26.89 -18.70
C SER A 333 6.15 25.68 -18.94
N ASP A 334 6.41 24.55 -18.28
CA ASP A 334 5.58 23.33 -18.33
C ASP A 334 4.42 23.34 -17.31
N GLY A 335 4.27 24.42 -16.53
CA GLY A 335 3.24 24.56 -15.49
C GLY A 335 3.56 23.89 -14.16
N SER A 336 4.73 23.23 -14.03
CA SER A 336 5.24 22.78 -12.73
C SER A 336 5.84 23.92 -11.93
N TYR A 337 6.05 23.72 -10.63
CA TYR A 337 6.70 24.71 -9.77
C TYR A 337 8.05 24.19 -9.25
N ASP A 338 9.07 25.02 -9.33
CA ASP A 338 10.35 24.78 -8.65
C ASP A 338 10.37 25.49 -7.30
N LEU A 339 10.79 24.77 -6.26
CA LEU A 339 11.01 25.31 -4.93
C LEU A 339 12.33 26.07 -4.92
N ILE A 340 12.32 27.32 -4.46
CA ILE A 340 13.51 28.16 -4.37
C ILE A 340 13.66 28.68 -2.94
N ALA A 341 14.80 28.39 -2.31
CA ALA A 341 15.07 28.83 -0.95
C ALA A 341 16.56 28.82 -0.60
N ASP A 342 16.97 29.65 0.35
CA ASP A 342 18.22 29.46 1.08
C ASP A 342 18.03 28.38 2.15
N LEU A 343 18.18 27.12 1.73
CA LEU A 343 17.92 25.93 2.54
C LEU A 343 18.74 25.89 3.83
N ARG A 344 20.01 26.30 3.77
CA ARG A 344 20.87 26.40 4.96
C ARG A 344 20.37 27.46 5.94
N GLY A 345 19.89 28.58 5.42
CA GLY A 345 19.24 29.62 6.20
C GLY A 345 17.99 29.11 6.92
N VAL A 346 17.10 28.42 6.19
CA VAL A 346 15.89 27.80 6.73
C VAL A 346 16.22 26.78 7.82
N SER A 347 17.30 26.00 7.64
CA SER A 347 17.79 25.00 8.59
C SER A 347 18.18 25.55 9.96
N LYS A 348 18.38 26.87 10.11
CA LYS A 348 18.70 27.48 11.41
C LYS A 348 17.55 27.43 12.40
N LYS A 349 16.31 27.37 11.91
CA LYS A 349 15.10 27.41 12.75
C LYS A 349 14.12 26.27 12.46
N TYR A 350 14.17 25.73 11.26
CA TYR A 350 13.27 24.65 10.83
C TYR A 350 14.08 23.44 10.39
N ASN A 351 13.55 22.24 10.62
CA ASN A 351 14.06 21.05 9.94
C ASN A 351 13.63 21.12 8.46
N GLN A 352 14.55 21.54 7.58
CA GLN A 352 14.23 21.83 6.18
C GLN A 352 13.61 20.63 5.45
N THR A 353 14.12 19.42 5.71
CA THR A 353 13.68 18.20 5.03
C THR A 353 12.27 17.83 5.46
N GLU A 354 12.01 17.90 6.77
CA GLU A 354 10.71 17.62 7.35
C GLU A 354 9.65 18.63 6.89
N LEU A 355 10.00 19.92 6.85
CA LEU A 355 9.09 20.98 6.39
C LEU A 355 8.74 20.83 4.91
N ILE A 356 9.73 20.62 4.04
CA ILE A 356 9.51 20.44 2.60
C ILE A 356 8.70 19.16 2.34
N ASN A 357 9.03 18.07 3.02
CA ASN A 357 8.29 16.82 2.90
C ASN A 357 6.85 16.98 3.38
N LEU A 358 6.61 17.68 4.49
CA LEU A 358 5.27 17.95 5.00
C LEU A 358 4.43 18.76 4.00
N ILE A 359 5.00 19.79 3.37
CA ILE A 359 4.32 20.60 2.35
C ILE A 359 4.03 19.76 1.11
N ASN A 360 5.01 19.02 0.59
CA ASN A 360 4.83 18.17 -0.58
C ASN A 360 3.80 17.07 -0.33
N GLN A 361 3.80 16.46 0.85
CA GLN A 361 2.82 15.46 1.25
C GLN A 361 1.42 16.06 1.34
N LYS A 362 1.23 17.17 2.07
CA LYS A 362 -0.09 17.84 2.13
C LYS A 362 -0.59 18.26 0.76
N TYR A 363 0.32 18.72 -0.10
CA TYR A 363 -0.03 19.08 -1.47
C TYR A 363 -0.47 17.86 -2.27
N ALA A 364 0.29 16.76 -2.24
CA ALA A 364 -0.10 15.51 -2.87
C ALA A 364 -1.48 15.05 -2.37
N VAL A 365 -1.73 15.14 -1.06
CA VAL A 365 -3.02 14.81 -0.44
C VAL A 365 -4.14 15.70 -0.92
N ALA A 366 -3.98 17.01 -0.88
CA ALA A 366 -5.00 17.95 -1.33
C ALA A 366 -5.31 17.75 -2.82
N LYS A 367 -4.28 17.43 -3.61
CA LYS A 367 -4.40 17.16 -5.04
C LYS A 367 -5.14 15.88 -5.30
N THR A 368 -4.71 14.79 -4.67
CA THR A 368 -5.39 13.51 -4.71
C THR A 368 -6.82 13.63 -4.22
N LEU A 369 -7.10 14.34 -3.12
CA LEU A 369 -8.46 14.54 -2.63
C LEU A 369 -9.33 15.37 -3.58
N ALA A 370 -8.80 16.40 -4.23
CA ALA A 370 -9.54 17.18 -5.23
C ALA A 370 -9.80 16.37 -6.51
N GLU A 371 -8.81 15.59 -6.97
CA GLU A 371 -8.92 14.67 -8.09
C GLU A 371 -9.89 13.52 -7.77
N LEU A 372 -9.83 12.96 -6.56
CA LEU A 372 -10.76 11.97 -6.06
C LEU A 372 -12.14 12.58 -5.86
N THR A 373 -12.29 13.82 -5.41
CA THR A 373 -13.60 14.46 -5.28
C THR A 373 -14.22 14.70 -6.66
N SER A 374 -13.44 15.11 -7.66
CA SER A 374 -13.91 15.27 -9.03
C SER A 374 -14.19 13.93 -9.74
N ARG A 375 -13.41 12.88 -9.48
CA ARG A 375 -13.66 11.50 -9.96
C ARG A 375 -14.81 10.83 -9.22
N ASN A 376 -14.88 10.94 -7.90
CA ASN A 376 -16.00 10.49 -7.09
C ASN A 376 -17.27 11.28 -7.38
N LEU A 377 -17.26 12.54 -7.81
CA LEU A 377 -18.49 13.18 -8.28
C LEU A 377 -19.06 12.50 -9.55
N ARG A 378 -18.21 11.82 -10.35
CA ARG A 378 -18.64 11.00 -11.50
C ARG A 378 -19.03 9.56 -11.10
N SER A 379 -18.35 8.93 -10.15
CA SER A 379 -18.64 7.55 -9.71
C SER A 379 -19.63 7.45 -8.56
N THR A 380 -19.62 8.41 -7.64
CA THR A 380 -20.44 8.47 -6.40
C THR A 380 -21.83 9.04 -6.65
N SER A 381 -22.07 9.68 -7.79
CA SER A 381 -23.45 9.87 -8.29
C SER A 381 -24.17 8.51 -8.48
N GLN A 382 -23.41 7.41 -8.62
CA GLN A 382 -23.92 6.05 -8.69
C GLN A 382 -23.96 5.30 -7.34
N PHE A 383 -23.24 5.78 -6.30
CA PHE A 383 -23.10 5.09 -5.00
C PHE A 383 -23.55 5.89 -3.77
N MET A 384 -23.96 7.15 -3.91
CA MET A 384 -24.68 7.91 -2.88
C MET A 384 -25.97 8.48 -3.45
N GLN A 385 -26.91 7.60 -3.82
CA GLN A 385 -28.31 7.98 -3.60
C GLN A 385 -28.49 8.05 -2.08
N LYS A 386 -28.26 9.22 -1.49
CA LYS A 386 -28.79 9.49 -0.15
C LYS A 386 -30.30 9.27 -0.26
N ARG A 387 -30.80 8.15 0.27
CA ARG A 387 -32.20 7.77 0.09
C ARG A 387 -33.05 8.83 0.77
N LYS A 388 -33.88 9.50 -0.02
CA LYS A 388 -34.83 10.48 0.49
C LYS A 388 -35.87 9.74 1.31
N CYS A 389 -36.07 10.19 2.54
CA CYS A 389 -37.15 9.70 3.38
C CYS A 389 -38.48 9.88 2.63
N PRO A 390 -39.31 8.83 2.46
CA PRO A 390 -40.57 8.92 1.73
C PRO A 390 -41.57 9.87 2.41
N ARG A 391 -41.36 10.20 3.70
CA ARG A 391 -42.23 11.09 4.46
C ARG A 391 -41.80 12.56 4.41
N CYS A 392 -40.51 12.86 4.56
CA CYS A 392 -40.03 14.25 4.69
C CYS A 392 -39.03 14.68 3.62
N GLY A 393 -38.68 13.81 2.67
CA GLY A 393 -37.72 14.10 1.61
C GLY A 393 -36.26 14.25 2.07
N SER A 394 -35.98 14.19 3.38
CA SER A 394 -34.63 14.31 3.94
C SER A 394 -33.72 13.19 3.46
N THR A 395 -32.47 13.56 3.17
CA THR A 395 -31.39 12.65 2.77
C THR A 395 -30.59 12.12 3.98
N GLN A 396 -30.95 12.53 5.20
CA GLN A 396 -30.37 12.06 6.44
C GLN A 396 -31.06 10.76 6.89
N THR A 397 -30.72 9.65 6.25
CA THR A 397 -31.24 8.32 6.57
C THR A 397 -30.11 7.40 6.99
N VAL A 398 -30.32 6.63 8.07
CA VAL A 398 -29.34 5.67 8.61
C VAL A 398 -29.90 4.26 8.51
N LYS A 399 -29.05 3.33 8.09
CA LYS A 399 -29.36 1.90 8.07
C LYS A 399 -29.31 1.35 9.49
N TYR A 400 -30.33 0.63 9.92
CA TYR A 400 -30.40 0.10 11.29
C TYR A 400 -30.77 -1.39 11.38
N GLY A 401 -31.01 -2.08 10.26
CA GLY A 401 -31.26 -3.52 10.28
C GLY A 401 -31.51 -4.15 8.91
N TYR A 402 -31.72 -5.46 8.94
CA TYR A 402 -32.13 -6.30 7.80
C TYR A 402 -33.29 -7.20 8.24
N GLN A 403 -34.38 -7.22 7.49
CA GLN A 403 -35.48 -8.17 7.68
C GLN A 403 -35.98 -8.66 6.31
N HIS A 404 -36.20 -9.97 6.19
CA HIS A 404 -36.73 -10.62 4.98
C HIS A 404 -35.98 -10.26 3.68
N GLY A 405 -34.64 -10.18 3.74
CA GLY A 405 -33.80 -9.87 2.58
C GLY A 405 -33.80 -8.41 2.13
N LYS A 406 -34.50 -7.51 2.84
CA LYS A 406 -34.56 -6.08 2.55
C LYS A 406 -33.87 -5.25 3.64
N GLN A 407 -33.24 -4.15 3.26
CA GLN A 407 -32.57 -3.22 4.19
C GLN A 407 -33.58 -2.29 4.87
N ASN A 408 -33.41 -2.07 6.18
CA ASN A 408 -34.23 -1.17 6.98
C ASN A 408 -33.50 0.14 7.27
N TYR A 409 -34.19 1.26 7.05
CA TYR A 409 -33.66 2.62 7.18
C TYR A 409 -34.51 3.45 8.14
N LYS A 410 -33.86 4.28 8.96
CA LYS A 410 -34.49 5.26 9.85
C LYS A 410 -34.07 6.65 9.42
N CYS A 411 -35.02 7.56 9.26
CA CYS A 411 -34.72 8.96 9.02
C CYS A 411 -34.32 9.65 10.33
N ASN A 412 -33.17 10.32 10.33
CA ASN A 412 -32.72 11.09 11.49
C ASN A 412 -33.49 12.40 11.66
N SER A 413 -34.06 12.95 10.57
CA SER A 413 -34.81 14.22 10.63
C SER A 413 -36.25 14.05 11.15
N CYS A 414 -36.92 12.94 10.83
CA CYS A 414 -38.33 12.73 11.22
C CYS A 414 -38.63 11.39 11.90
N GLY A 415 -37.60 10.58 12.18
CA GLY A 415 -37.73 9.28 12.86
C GLY A 415 -38.38 8.17 12.03
N THR A 416 -38.81 8.45 10.80
CA THR A 416 -39.56 7.48 9.98
C THR A 416 -38.69 6.29 9.62
N GLN A 417 -39.21 5.09 9.91
CA GLN A 417 -38.62 3.82 9.51
C GLN A 417 -39.24 3.36 8.20
N PHE A 418 -38.42 2.90 7.26
CA PHE A 418 -38.87 2.39 5.97
C PHE A 418 -37.92 1.31 5.46
N THR A 419 -38.43 0.39 4.64
CA THR A 419 -37.66 -0.70 4.05
C THR A 419 -37.37 -0.40 2.59
N GLU A 420 -36.38 -1.08 2.02
CA GLU A 420 -36.24 -1.14 0.56
C GLU A 420 -37.57 -1.58 -0.09
N PRO A 421 -37.98 -0.98 -1.23
CA PRO A 421 -39.18 -1.37 -1.96
C PRO A 421 -39.26 -2.87 -2.26
#